data_AF-A0A0H5QRR4-F1
#
_entry.id   AF-A0A0H5QRR4-F1
#
_cell.length_a   1.000
_cell.length_b   1.000
_cell.length_c   1.000
_cell.angle_alpha   90.00
_cell.angle_beta   90.00
_cell.angle_gamma   90.00
#
_symmetry.space_group_name_H-M   'P 1'
#
loop_
_entity.id
_entity.type
_entity.pdbx_description
1 polymer ?
#
loop_
_entity_poly.entity_id
_entity_poly.type
_entity_poly.pdbx_seq_one_letter_code
_entity_poly.pdbx_strand_id
1 'polypeptide(L)'
;MSIPIMITIVLTISGLFHIASADCMCVAAGDPHYVMCDGKTRYDWQGTGLFQMFKTDTVEVQCLNRPVGPVSMIDYCRIKVTSGDCDLVIQTPSESSHLSIINGKNYTNPTDAYIDPMLNTNVLSAKGNLLDIKIKQGDEVIKIKAGPATFTVTTSNVNNCTGMCGTCSGKQTKPKDIRSYAETFAKVAPISGGTSCIAANKTTSPTTSPNKTTSPTSAPTETPPPTTVIQARIVDWVVLILYLGNDDSVASRTQVHGAK
;
A
#
# COMPACT_ATOMS: atom_id res chain seq x y z
N MET A 1 -46.01 -48.07 -26.91
CA MET A 1 -45.48 -47.93 -25.54
C MET A 1 -44.46 -46.81 -25.57
N SER A 2 -44.85 -45.60 -25.16
CA SER A 2 -43.99 -44.41 -25.23
C SER A 2 -43.43 -44.14 -23.84
N ILE A 3 -42.09 -44.14 -23.74
CA ILE A 3 -41.35 -43.85 -22.51
C ILE A 3 -41.18 -42.33 -22.45
N PRO A 4 -41.70 -41.62 -21.42
CA PRO A 4 -41.39 -40.21 -21.26
C PRO A 4 -39.98 -40.05 -20.71
N ILE A 5 -39.12 -39.38 -21.47
CA ILE A 5 -37.79 -38.95 -21.03
C ILE A 5 -38.00 -37.75 -20.11
N MET A 6 -37.89 -37.97 -18.79
CA MET A 6 -37.79 -36.89 -17.82
C MET A 6 -36.37 -36.28 -17.89
N ILE A 7 -36.26 -35.15 -18.57
CA ILE A 7 -35.07 -34.29 -18.53
C ILE A 7 -35.10 -33.56 -17.18
N THR A 8 -34.29 -34.04 -16.23
CA THR A 8 -34.05 -33.32 -14.98
C THR A 8 -33.09 -32.17 -15.28
N ILE A 9 -33.62 -30.95 -15.38
CA ILE A 9 -32.81 -29.74 -15.45
C ILE A 9 -32.27 -29.50 -14.03
N VAL A 10 -31.02 -29.91 -13.80
CA VAL A 10 -30.27 -29.46 -12.62
C VAL A 10 -29.93 -28.00 -12.85
N LEU A 11 -30.78 -27.09 -12.35
CA LEU A 11 -30.39 -25.70 -12.17
C LEU A 11 -29.30 -25.68 -11.11
N THR A 12 -28.03 -25.72 -11.54
CA THR A 12 -26.93 -25.23 -10.72
C THR A 12 -27.20 -23.74 -10.52
N ILE A 13 -27.79 -23.40 -9.38
CA ILE A 13 -27.83 -22.03 -8.89
C ILE A 13 -26.38 -21.69 -8.56
N SER A 14 -25.59 -21.35 -9.58
CA SER A 14 -24.45 -20.43 -9.47
C SER A 14 -25.02 -19.02 -9.27
N GLY A 15 -25.92 -18.89 -8.30
CA GLY A 15 -26.34 -17.64 -7.74
C GLY A 15 -25.16 -17.14 -6.96
N LEU A 16 -24.32 -16.36 -7.65
CA LEU A 16 -23.84 -15.06 -7.20
C LEU A 16 -24.24 -14.76 -5.75
N PHE A 17 -23.58 -15.41 -4.80
CA PHE A 17 -23.35 -14.81 -3.50
C PHE A 17 -22.36 -13.70 -3.76
N HIS A 18 -22.84 -12.57 -4.28
CA HIS A 18 -22.25 -11.29 -3.95
C HIS A 18 -22.53 -11.11 -2.46
N ILE A 19 -21.72 -11.79 -1.63
CA ILE A 19 -21.54 -11.41 -0.24
C ILE A 19 -21.20 -9.93 -0.35
N ALA A 20 -22.08 -9.07 0.15
CA ALA A 20 -21.87 -7.64 0.16
C ALA A 20 -20.44 -7.41 0.66
N SER A 21 -19.59 -6.85 -0.22
CA SER A 21 -18.18 -6.65 0.03
C SER A 21 -18.07 -5.73 1.25
N ALA A 22 -17.79 -6.29 2.42
CA ALA A 22 -17.43 -5.47 3.55
C ALA A 22 -16.06 -4.90 3.22
N ASP A 23 -15.99 -3.60 2.98
CA ASP A 23 -14.71 -2.91 2.90
C ASP A 23 -13.99 -3.13 4.23
N CYS A 24 -12.81 -3.73 4.15
CA CYS A 24 -11.98 -4.04 5.30
C CYS A 24 -10.97 -2.92 5.51
N MET A 25 -10.97 -2.33 6.69
CA MET A 25 -10.13 -1.17 7.01
C MET A 25 -9.38 -1.36 8.33
N CYS A 26 -8.06 -1.44 8.26
CA CYS A 26 -7.17 -1.58 9.41
C CYS A 26 -6.30 -0.33 9.52
N VAL A 27 -6.38 0.38 10.65
CA VAL A 27 -5.68 1.65 10.84
C VAL A 27 -4.95 1.66 12.17
N ALA A 28 -3.77 2.26 12.19
CA ALA A 28 -3.24 2.88 13.40
C ALA A 28 -2.67 4.27 13.10
N ALA A 29 -2.85 5.20 14.03
CA ALA A 29 -2.37 6.57 13.88
C ALA A 29 -2.03 7.20 15.25
N GLY A 30 -1.05 8.11 15.27
CA GLY A 30 -0.65 8.86 16.46
C GLY A 30 0.07 8.00 17.50
N ASP A 31 -0.27 8.20 18.78
CA ASP A 31 0.06 7.34 19.91
C ASP A 31 -0.89 6.13 19.91
N PRO A 32 -0.51 4.99 19.31
CA PRO A 32 -1.36 4.32 18.34
C PRO A 32 -2.81 4.09 18.77
N HIS A 33 -3.72 4.81 18.11
CA HIS A 33 -5.15 4.54 18.09
C HIS A 33 -5.47 3.57 16.97
N TYR A 34 -6.00 2.40 17.32
CA TYR A 34 -6.30 1.33 16.36
C TYR A 34 -7.77 1.37 15.94
N VAL A 35 -8.01 1.31 14.63
CA VAL A 35 -9.32 0.97 14.06
C VAL A 35 -9.22 -0.44 13.51
N MET A 36 -10.08 -1.32 14.01
CA MET A 36 -10.16 -2.71 13.58
C MET A 36 -10.78 -2.82 12.19
N CYS A 37 -10.53 -3.94 11.51
CA CYS A 37 -10.95 -4.25 10.14
C CYS A 37 -12.44 -4.01 9.81
N ASP A 38 -13.32 -3.95 10.81
CA ASP A 38 -14.75 -3.62 10.61
C ASP A 38 -15.02 -2.11 10.45
N GLY A 39 -13.97 -1.28 10.51
CA GLY A 39 -14.02 0.18 10.39
C GLY A 39 -14.68 0.91 11.55
N LYS A 40 -15.16 0.20 12.58
CA LYS A 40 -16.00 0.75 13.66
C LYS A 40 -15.43 0.50 15.04
N THR A 41 -14.88 -0.69 15.27
CA THR A 41 -14.33 -1.07 16.56
C THR A 41 -12.95 -0.45 16.74
N ARG A 42 -12.72 0.16 17.91
CA ARG A 42 -11.49 0.90 18.22
C ARG A 42 -10.91 0.50 19.57
N TYR A 43 -9.59 0.57 19.68
CA TYR A 43 -8.87 0.43 20.93
C TYR A 43 -7.52 1.16 20.87
N ASP A 44 -6.93 1.41 22.03
CA ASP A 44 -5.64 2.10 22.15
C ASP A 44 -4.61 1.15 22.73
N TRP A 45 -3.40 1.15 22.18
CA TRP A 45 -2.32 0.31 22.66
C TRP A 45 -0.96 1.00 22.54
N GLN A 46 -0.26 1.11 23.67
CA GLN A 46 1.00 1.85 23.81
C GLN A 46 2.22 0.93 23.92
N GLY A 47 2.08 -0.35 23.58
CA GLY A 47 3.21 -1.28 23.60
C GLY A 47 4.25 -0.90 22.55
N THR A 48 5.51 -1.20 22.88
CA THR A 48 6.66 -1.05 22.00
C THR A 48 7.07 -2.41 21.44
N GLY A 49 7.74 -2.40 20.28
CA GLY A 49 8.16 -3.61 19.58
C GLY A 49 7.52 -3.74 18.20
N LEU A 50 7.80 -4.86 17.56
CA LEU A 50 7.30 -5.18 16.23
C LEU A 50 5.99 -5.95 16.35
N PHE A 51 4.95 -5.50 15.65
CA PHE A 51 3.65 -6.15 15.68
C PHE A 51 3.15 -6.47 14.28
N GLN A 52 2.58 -7.65 14.09
CA GLN A 52 1.81 -7.98 12.88
C GLN A 52 0.48 -7.22 12.90
N MET A 53 0.37 -6.22 12.04
CA MET A 53 -0.79 -5.34 11.96
C MET A 53 -1.92 -5.95 11.12
N PHE A 54 -1.55 -6.54 9.99
CA PHE A 54 -2.47 -7.10 9.01
C PHE A 54 -1.79 -8.21 8.22
N LYS A 55 -2.47 -9.32 8.00
CA LYS A 55 -1.96 -10.47 7.25
C LYS A 55 -3.07 -11.19 6.51
N THR A 56 -2.86 -11.43 5.22
CA THR A 56 -3.59 -12.37 4.36
C THR A 56 -2.61 -13.42 3.83
N ASP A 57 -3.04 -14.28 2.93
CA ASP A 57 -2.15 -15.23 2.24
C ASP A 57 -1.13 -14.53 1.32
N THR A 58 -1.45 -13.32 0.86
CA THR A 58 -0.61 -12.56 -0.07
C THR A 58 0.15 -11.42 0.60
N VAL A 59 -0.43 -10.77 1.60
CA VAL A 59 0.11 -9.54 2.17
C VAL A 59 0.33 -9.70 3.65
N GLU A 60 1.53 -9.40 4.13
CA GLU A 60 1.81 -9.25 5.56
C GLU A 60 2.36 -7.85 5.83
N VAL A 61 1.77 -7.16 6.81
CA VAL A 61 2.18 -5.85 7.30
C VAL A 61 2.58 -5.99 8.76
N GLN A 62 3.83 -5.68 9.05
CA GLN A 62 4.36 -5.56 10.40
C GLN A 62 4.80 -4.11 10.63
N CYS A 63 4.47 -3.51 11.78
CA CYS A 63 4.95 -2.16 12.09
C CYS A 63 5.70 -2.15 13.42
N LEU A 64 6.79 -1.39 13.46
CA LEU A 64 7.58 -1.18 14.66
C LEU A 64 7.01 0.00 15.43
N ASN A 65 6.53 -0.25 16.65
CA ASN A 65 6.19 0.80 17.60
C ASN A 65 7.45 1.12 18.42
N ARG A 66 7.96 2.35 18.32
CA ARG A 66 9.08 2.86 19.13
C ARG A 66 8.58 3.71 20.30
N PRO A 67 9.33 3.80 21.40
CA PRO A 67 9.01 4.74 22.48
C PRO A 67 9.20 6.20 22.02
N VAL A 68 8.27 7.06 22.41
CA VAL A 68 8.29 8.52 22.22
C VAL A 68 7.85 9.18 23.53
N GLY A 69 8.80 9.41 24.43
CA GLY A 69 8.48 9.88 25.79
C GLY A 69 7.61 8.85 26.54
N PRO A 70 6.43 9.22 27.06
CA PRO A 70 5.56 8.31 27.81
C PRO A 70 4.67 7.42 26.92
N VAL A 71 4.63 7.67 25.61
CA VAL A 71 3.80 6.92 24.64
C VAL A 71 4.67 6.12 23.68
N SER A 72 4.06 5.26 22.88
CA SER A 72 4.70 4.68 21.70
C SER A 72 4.16 5.31 20.43
N MET A 73 4.89 5.19 19.32
CA MET A 73 4.44 5.60 17.98
C MET A 73 5.00 4.65 16.94
N ILE A 74 4.32 4.52 15.80
CA ILE A 74 4.88 3.78 14.66
C ILE A 74 6.12 4.52 14.16
N ASP A 75 7.23 3.80 14.05
CA ASP A 75 8.45 4.30 13.42
C ASP A 75 8.44 4.03 11.91
N TYR A 76 8.28 2.75 11.55
CA TYR A 76 8.16 2.28 10.18
C TYR A 76 7.33 1.01 10.12
N CYS A 77 6.91 0.63 8.92
CA CYS A 77 6.30 -0.66 8.63
C CYS A 77 7.15 -1.47 7.63
N ARG A 78 7.16 -2.78 7.80
CA ARG A 78 7.62 -3.76 6.82
C ARG A 78 6.42 -4.45 6.20
N ILE A 79 6.41 -4.53 4.89
CA ILE A 79 5.32 -5.04 4.08
C ILE A 79 5.92 -6.11 3.18
N LYS A 80 5.38 -7.32 3.26
CA LYS A 80 5.70 -8.42 2.35
C LYS A 80 4.51 -8.68 1.45
N VAL A 81 4.76 -8.79 0.15
CA VAL A 81 3.78 -9.18 -0.87
C VAL A 81 4.28 -10.46 -1.54
N THR A 82 3.49 -11.53 -1.47
CA THR A 82 3.84 -12.86 -1.99
C THR A 82 2.99 -13.22 -3.19
N SER A 83 3.60 -13.73 -4.26
CA SER A 83 2.86 -14.37 -5.35
C SER A 83 3.66 -15.54 -5.88
N GLY A 84 3.14 -16.76 -5.74
CA GLY A 84 3.89 -17.98 -6.02
C GLY A 84 5.17 -18.03 -5.17
N ASP A 85 6.32 -18.18 -5.83
CA ASP A 85 7.64 -18.28 -5.18
C ASP A 85 8.34 -16.91 -5.03
N CYS A 86 7.68 -15.82 -5.41
CA CYS A 86 8.25 -14.49 -5.31
C CYS A 86 7.77 -13.73 -4.07
N ASP A 87 8.67 -12.90 -3.54
CA ASP A 87 8.38 -11.97 -2.47
C ASP A 87 8.91 -10.57 -2.81
N LEU A 88 8.06 -9.56 -2.68
CA LEU A 88 8.48 -8.15 -2.57
C LEU A 88 8.43 -7.75 -1.10
N VAL A 89 9.56 -7.25 -0.58
CA VAL A 89 9.65 -6.72 0.76
C VAL A 89 9.96 -5.23 0.72
N ILE A 90 9.10 -4.46 1.38
CA ILE A 90 9.16 -3.01 1.48
C ILE A 90 9.27 -2.65 2.96
N GLN A 91 10.27 -1.85 3.32
CA GLN A 91 10.27 -1.08 4.55
C GLN A 91 9.92 0.36 4.19
N THR A 92 8.90 0.92 4.83
CA THR A 92 8.57 2.35 4.70
C THR A 92 9.67 3.21 5.31
N PRO A 93 9.70 4.52 5.01
CA PRO A 93 10.56 5.45 5.74
C PRO A 93 10.38 5.32 7.25
N SER A 94 11.50 5.42 7.98
CA SER A 94 11.49 5.63 9.42
C SER A 94 11.58 7.11 9.75
N GLU A 95 11.28 7.48 10.99
CA GLU A 95 11.40 8.87 11.43
C GLU A 95 12.85 9.37 11.40
N SER A 96 13.81 8.47 11.57
CA SER A 96 15.24 8.83 11.67
C SER A 96 15.97 8.83 10.33
N SER A 97 15.68 7.84 9.47
CA SER A 97 16.39 7.67 8.20
C SER A 97 15.73 8.43 7.05
N HIS A 98 14.41 8.59 7.09
CA HIS A 98 13.59 9.04 5.95
C HIS A 98 13.76 8.18 4.68
N LEU A 99 14.43 7.02 4.77
CA LEU A 99 14.71 6.14 3.64
C LEU A 99 13.73 4.96 3.62
N SER A 100 13.15 4.71 2.45
CA SER A 100 12.47 3.44 2.17
C SER A 100 13.50 2.37 1.80
N ILE A 101 13.22 1.11 2.10
CA ILE A 101 14.04 -0.03 1.70
C ILE A 101 13.18 -0.99 0.90
N ILE A 102 13.47 -1.20 -0.37
CA ILE A 102 12.71 -2.12 -1.24
C ILE A 102 13.66 -3.23 -1.68
N ASN A 103 13.35 -4.48 -1.33
CA ASN A 103 14.21 -5.66 -1.56
C ASN A 103 15.67 -5.44 -1.14
N GLY A 104 15.88 -4.77 0.01
CA GLY A 104 17.20 -4.47 0.56
C GLY A 104 17.91 -3.24 -0.02
N LYS A 105 17.35 -2.58 -1.04
CA LYS A 105 17.91 -1.36 -1.63
C LYS A 105 17.26 -0.11 -1.03
N ASN A 106 18.08 0.89 -0.73
CA ASN A 106 17.63 2.16 -0.16
C ASN A 106 17.08 3.12 -1.23
N TYR A 107 16.00 3.84 -0.89
CA TYR A 107 15.35 4.85 -1.71
C TYR A 107 15.03 6.09 -0.85
N THR A 108 15.50 7.27 -1.28
CA THR A 108 15.22 8.57 -0.64
C THR A 108 13.82 9.08 -0.98
N ASN A 109 13.36 8.82 -2.20
CA ASN A 109 12.03 9.14 -2.65
C ASN A 109 11.67 8.15 -3.78
N PRO A 110 10.86 7.11 -3.53
CA PRO A 110 10.33 6.29 -4.60
C PRO A 110 9.34 7.09 -5.48
N THR A 111 9.87 7.90 -6.40
CA THR A 111 9.17 8.50 -7.54
C THR A 111 10.06 8.31 -8.77
N ASP A 112 9.69 7.67 -9.88
CA ASP A 112 8.41 7.14 -10.35
C ASP A 112 8.19 5.68 -9.94
N ALA A 113 7.03 5.39 -9.31
CA ALA A 113 6.38 4.08 -9.28
C ALA A 113 7.32 2.87 -9.34
N TYR A 114 7.88 2.44 -8.19
CA TYR A 114 8.45 1.10 -8.17
C TYR A 114 7.27 0.15 -8.44
N ILE A 115 7.27 -0.40 -9.65
CA ILE A 115 6.30 -1.37 -10.10
C ILE A 115 7.05 -2.68 -10.15
N ASP A 116 6.61 -3.63 -9.34
CA ASP A 116 6.90 -5.02 -9.64
C ASP A 116 5.77 -5.51 -10.55
N PRO A 117 5.99 -5.61 -11.88
CA PRO A 117 4.94 -5.95 -12.82
C PRO A 117 4.48 -7.40 -12.66
N MET A 118 5.30 -8.27 -12.08
CA MET A 118 4.96 -9.67 -11.84
C MET A 118 4.09 -9.83 -10.60
N LEU A 119 4.33 -9.01 -9.58
CA LEU A 119 3.49 -8.94 -8.38
C LEU A 119 2.35 -7.93 -8.50
N ASN A 120 2.22 -7.25 -9.65
CA ASN A 120 1.24 -6.19 -9.91
C ASN A 120 1.15 -5.18 -8.74
N THR A 121 2.31 -4.85 -8.19
CA THR A 121 2.45 -4.02 -6.99
C THR A 121 3.08 -2.70 -7.37
N ASN A 122 2.41 -1.60 -7.01
CA ASN A 122 2.83 -0.24 -7.29
C ASN A 122 3.14 0.47 -5.97
N VAL A 123 4.37 0.95 -5.82
CA VAL A 123 4.84 1.70 -4.64
C VAL A 123 5.13 3.13 -5.06
N LEU A 124 4.43 4.07 -4.43
CA LEU A 124 4.54 5.49 -4.68
C LEU A 124 4.88 6.20 -3.37
N SER A 125 5.74 7.22 -3.44
CA SER A 125 5.82 8.19 -2.37
C SER A 125 4.54 8.99 -2.25
N ALA A 126 4.09 9.19 -1.01
CA ALA A 126 3.05 10.13 -0.66
C ALA A 126 3.66 11.40 -0.06
N LYS A 127 2.82 12.35 0.35
CA LYS A 127 3.28 13.57 1.04
C LYS A 127 3.95 13.20 2.38
N GLY A 128 5.17 13.70 2.60
CA GLY A 128 5.95 13.44 3.81
C GLY A 128 6.67 12.08 3.75
N ASN A 129 6.97 11.50 4.92
CA ASN A 129 7.67 10.21 5.06
C ASN A 129 6.72 9.01 4.92
N LEU A 130 5.76 9.07 3.98
CA LEU A 130 4.72 8.06 3.79
C LEU A 130 4.84 7.41 2.41
N LEU A 131 4.54 6.12 2.34
CA LEU A 131 4.34 5.42 1.07
C LEU A 131 2.86 5.09 0.87
N ASP A 132 2.40 5.25 -0.36
CA ASP A 132 1.15 4.68 -0.86
C ASP A 132 1.51 3.45 -1.71
N ILE A 133 1.03 2.28 -1.30
CA ILE A 133 1.31 0.99 -1.91
C ILE A 133 -0.01 0.39 -2.37
N LYS A 134 -0.09 0.02 -3.64
CA LYS A 134 -1.27 -0.59 -4.24
C LYS A 134 -0.91 -1.96 -4.79
N ILE A 135 -1.57 -2.99 -4.29
CA ILE A 135 -1.39 -4.38 -4.68
C ILE A 135 -2.69 -4.82 -5.35
N LYS A 136 -2.60 -5.28 -6.59
CA LYS A 136 -3.75 -5.75 -7.37
C LYS A 136 -3.67 -7.27 -7.54
N GLN A 137 -4.72 -7.99 -7.13
CA GLN A 137 -4.82 -9.44 -7.24
C GLN A 137 -6.16 -9.80 -7.88
N GLY A 138 -6.14 -10.17 -9.17
CA GLY A 138 -7.38 -10.27 -9.93
C GLY A 138 -8.16 -8.95 -9.86
N ASP A 139 -9.41 -9.00 -9.38
CA ASP A 139 -10.27 -7.83 -9.17
C ASP A 139 -10.07 -7.17 -7.78
N GLU A 140 -9.33 -7.81 -6.87
CA GLU A 140 -9.07 -7.29 -5.54
C GLU A 140 -7.97 -6.24 -5.55
N VAL A 141 -8.16 -5.21 -4.73
CA VAL A 141 -7.17 -4.16 -4.53
C VAL A 141 -6.93 -3.99 -3.04
N ILE A 142 -5.68 -4.21 -2.62
CA ILE A 142 -5.20 -3.87 -1.29
C ILE A 142 -4.42 -2.56 -1.42
N LYS A 143 -4.84 -1.53 -0.68
CA LYS A 143 -4.17 -0.25 -0.58
C LYS A 143 -3.56 -0.12 0.81
N ILE A 144 -2.28 0.16 0.87
CA ILE A 144 -1.55 0.37 2.11
C ILE A 144 -0.97 1.78 2.07
N LYS A 145 -1.24 2.57 3.10
CA LYS A 145 -0.56 3.84 3.34
C LYS A 145 0.19 3.73 4.64
N ALA A 146 1.51 3.88 4.65
CA ALA A 146 2.30 3.60 5.85
C ALA A 146 3.60 4.42 5.93
N GLY A 147 4.00 4.72 7.15
CA GLY A 147 5.25 5.41 7.51
C GLY A 147 5.23 5.84 8.98
N PRO A 148 6.03 6.84 9.38
CA PRO A 148 6.04 7.30 10.76
C PRO A 148 4.65 7.76 11.21
N ALA A 149 4.31 7.42 12.45
CA ALA A 149 3.07 7.75 13.12
C ALA A 149 1.77 7.18 12.53
N THR A 150 1.79 6.47 11.39
CA THR A 150 0.56 5.92 10.82
C THR A 150 0.77 4.72 9.91
N PHE A 151 -0.21 3.81 9.94
CA PHE A 151 -0.46 2.92 8.83
C PHE A 151 -1.97 2.77 8.59
N THR A 152 -2.34 2.46 7.36
CA THR A 152 -3.70 2.16 6.94
C THR A 152 -3.66 1.07 5.89
N VAL A 153 -4.46 0.02 6.05
CA VAL A 153 -4.78 -0.96 5.02
C VAL A 153 -6.26 -0.81 4.70
N THR A 154 -6.58 -0.66 3.43
CA THR A 154 -7.95 -0.73 2.92
C THR A 154 -8.03 -1.75 1.80
N THR A 155 -9.04 -2.60 1.84
CA THR A 155 -9.25 -3.60 0.81
C THR A 155 -10.72 -3.89 0.63
N SER A 156 -11.08 -4.14 -0.62
CA SER A 156 -12.39 -4.63 -1.02
C SER A 156 -12.24 -6.10 -1.40
N ASN A 157 -13.18 -6.93 -0.95
CA ASN A 157 -13.28 -8.38 -1.24
C ASN A 157 -12.34 -9.34 -0.49
N VAL A 158 -11.43 -8.86 0.36
CA VAL A 158 -10.70 -9.75 1.28
C VAL A 158 -11.61 -10.18 2.42
N ASN A 159 -11.88 -11.48 2.53
CA ASN A 159 -12.69 -12.08 3.59
C ASN A 159 -11.86 -12.73 4.71
N ASN A 160 -10.57 -12.99 4.47
CA ASN A 160 -9.65 -13.58 5.44
C ASN A 160 -8.48 -12.62 5.75
N CYS A 161 -8.40 -12.12 6.97
CA CYS A 161 -7.18 -11.50 7.45
C CYS A 161 -7.01 -11.73 8.95
N THR A 162 -5.78 -11.55 9.43
CA THR A 162 -5.44 -11.58 10.86
C THR A 162 -4.45 -10.48 11.19
N GLY A 163 -4.39 -10.07 12.45
CA GLY A 163 -3.42 -9.06 12.92
C GLY A 163 -4.01 -8.24 14.06
N MET A 164 -3.30 -7.19 14.47
CA MET A 164 -3.77 -6.28 15.50
C MET A 164 -5.16 -5.67 15.19
N CYS A 165 -5.53 -5.48 13.93
CA CYS A 165 -6.88 -5.01 13.56
C CYS A 165 -7.95 -6.10 13.53
N GLY A 166 -7.62 -7.33 13.91
CA GLY A 166 -8.51 -8.49 13.93
C GLY A 166 -8.74 -9.06 12.54
N THR A 167 -10.01 -9.20 12.12
CA THR A 167 -10.38 -9.95 10.90
C THR A 167 -11.30 -9.14 9.97
N CYS A 168 -11.23 -9.40 8.65
CA CYS A 168 -12.14 -8.79 7.66
C CYS A 168 -13.55 -9.42 7.64
N SER A 169 -13.87 -10.38 8.52
CA SER A 169 -15.11 -11.18 8.43
C SER A 169 -16.33 -10.54 9.12
N GLY A 170 -16.56 -9.24 8.90
CA GLY A 170 -17.72 -8.51 9.42
C GLY A 170 -17.46 -7.81 10.75
N LYS A 171 -18.52 -7.66 11.57
CA LYS A 171 -18.47 -6.86 12.81
C LYS A 171 -17.53 -7.48 13.84
N GLN A 172 -16.71 -6.65 14.47
CA GLN A 172 -15.78 -7.07 15.50
C GLN A 172 -16.19 -6.60 16.89
N THR A 173 -15.54 -7.17 17.89
CA THR A 173 -15.68 -6.77 19.29
C THR A 173 -14.35 -6.32 19.83
N LYS A 174 -14.34 -5.20 20.55
CA LYS A 174 -13.14 -4.70 21.21
C LYS A 174 -12.57 -5.79 22.15
N PRO A 175 -11.26 -6.10 22.09
CA PRO A 175 -10.63 -7.00 23.03
C PRO A 175 -10.81 -6.52 24.47
N LYS A 176 -11.18 -7.44 25.38
CA LYS A 176 -11.33 -7.12 26.82
C LYS A 176 -9.97 -6.86 27.47
N ASP A 177 -8.98 -7.67 27.13
CA ASP A 177 -7.59 -7.50 27.52
C ASP A 177 -6.76 -7.14 26.27
N ILE A 178 -6.51 -5.84 26.11
CA ILE A 178 -5.78 -5.31 24.96
C ILE A 178 -4.32 -5.75 24.99
N ARG A 179 -3.72 -5.88 26.18
CA ARG A 179 -2.31 -6.28 26.33
C ARG A 179 -2.11 -7.70 25.84
N SER A 180 -2.85 -8.65 26.41
CA SER A 180 -2.74 -10.05 26.03
C SER A 180 -3.05 -10.25 24.54
N TYR A 181 -4.03 -9.50 24.02
CA TYR A 181 -4.36 -9.49 22.59
C TYR A 181 -3.21 -8.95 21.72
N ALA A 182 -2.62 -7.80 22.04
CA ALA A 182 -1.52 -7.23 21.26
C ALA A 182 -0.27 -8.13 21.30
N GLU A 183 0.02 -8.74 22.45
CA GLU A 183 1.15 -9.65 22.65
C GLU A 183 1.06 -10.92 21.79
N THR A 184 -0.12 -11.34 21.32
CA THR A 184 -0.21 -12.44 20.34
C THR A 184 0.38 -12.06 18.99
N PHE A 185 0.39 -10.77 18.66
CA PHE A 185 0.91 -10.24 17.39
C PHE A 185 2.33 -9.66 17.51
N ALA A 186 2.87 -9.58 18.73
CA ALA A 186 4.24 -9.13 19.00
C ALA A 186 5.32 -10.20 18.77
N LYS A 187 4.90 -11.48 18.70
CA LYS A 187 5.79 -12.66 18.61
C LYS A 187 6.05 -13.10 17.17
N VAL A 188 6.17 -12.16 16.25
CA VAL A 188 6.40 -12.46 14.83
C VAL A 188 7.86 -12.25 14.45
N ALA A 189 8.39 -13.18 13.63
CA ALA A 189 9.70 -13.00 13.04
C ALA A 189 9.65 -11.76 12.12
N PRO A 190 10.64 -10.85 12.19
CA PRO A 190 10.63 -9.69 11.33
C PRO A 190 10.67 -10.10 9.86
N ILE A 191 9.81 -9.50 9.05
CA ILE A 191 9.91 -9.59 7.59
C ILE A 191 11.33 -9.12 7.19
N SER A 192 12.01 -9.91 6.36
CA SER A 192 13.37 -9.63 5.90
C SER A 192 13.63 -10.27 4.54
N GLY A 193 14.37 -9.57 3.67
CA GLY A 193 14.74 -10.07 2.35
C GLY A 193 13.54 -10.19 1.39
N GLY A 194 13.77 -10.05 0.09
CA GLY A 194 12.74 -10.30 -0.93
C GLY A 194 13.34 -11.09 -2.07
N THR A 195 12.58 -12.07 -2.57
CA THR A 195 12.93 -12.81 -3.78
C THR A 195 12.27 -12.11 -4.95
N SER A 196 12.99 -11.13 -5.53
CA SER A 196 12.51 -10.35 -6.66
C SER A 196 12.09 -11.27 -7.81
N CYS A 197 10.87 -11.08 -8.31
CA CYS A 197 10.39 -11.76 -9.52
C CYS A 197 11.12 -11.31 -10.79
N ILE A 198 11.79 -10.16 -10.76
CA ILE A 198 12.51 -9.65 -11.93
C ILE A 198 13.75 -10.52 -12.13
N ALA A 199 13.64 -11.53 -12.99
CA ALA A 199 14.81 -12.22 -13.54
C ALA A 199 15.83 -11.17 -13.94
N ALA A 200 17.04 -11.26 -13.38
CA ALA A 200 18.14 -10.37 -13.71
C ALA A 200 18.18 -10.20 -15.23
N ASN A 201 17.90 -8.97 -15.69
CA ASN A 201 17.89 -8.66 -17.11
C ASN A 201 19.23 -9.17 -17.66
N LYS A 202 19.16 -10.16 -18.56
CA LYS A 202 20.33 -10.89 -19.07
C LYS A 202 21.45 -9.89 -19.34
N THR A 203 22.57 -10.09 -18.67
CA THR A 203 23.84 -9.42 -18.88
C THR A 203 24.16 -9.39 -20.37
N THR A 204 23.91 -8.27 -21.07
CA THR A 204 24.70 -7.95 -22.26
C THR A 204 26.01 -7.39 -21.75
N SER A 205 26.95 -8.30 -21.54
CA SER A 205 28.36 -7.99 -21.34
C SER A 205 28.81 -7.08 -22.49
N PRO A 206 29.52 -5.96 -22.23
CA PRO A 206 30.13 -5.20 -23.30
C PRO A 206 31.26 -6.04 -23.88
N THR A 207 31.06 -6.58 -25.08
CA THR A 207 32.13 -7.17 -25.86
C THR A 207 33.13 -6.06 -26.19
N THR A 208 34.32 -6.18 -25.62
CA THR A 208 35.51 -5.42 -26.00
C THR A 208 35.84 -5.66 -27.48
N SER A 209 36.09 -4.59 -28.23
CA SER A 209 37.03 -4.62 -29.37
C SER A 209 37.54 -3.21 -29.71
N PRO A 210 38.79 -3.06 -30.18
CA PRO A 210 39.55 -1.83 -30.04
C PRO A 210 39.49 -0.89 -31.26
N ASN A 211 39.52 0.41 -30.95
CA ASN A 211 40.29 1.47 -31.61
C ASN A 211 40.10 1.72 -33.12
N LYS A 212 39.54 2.89 -33.50
CA LYS A 212 40.15 3.75 -34.54
C LYS A 212 39.63 5.18 -34.53
N THR A 213 40.55 6.11 -34.35
CA THR A 213 40.45 7.55 -34.60
C THR A 213 40.26 7.86 -36.10
N THR A 214 39.29 8.72 -36.45
CA THR A 214 39.39 9.71 -37.53
C THR A 214 38.33 10.83 -37.39
N SER A 215 38.78 12.06 -37.64
CA SER A 215 38.13 13.38 -37.64
C SER A 215 36.89 13.56 -38.54
N PRO A 216 36.12 14.67 -38.39
CA PRO A 216 34.79 14.83 -38.97
C PRO A 216 34.84 15.36 -40.42
N THR A 217 33.90 14.92 -41.26
CA THR A 217 33.58 15.55 -42.53
C THR A 217 32.09 15.85 -42.56
N SER A 218 31.78 17.13 -42.70
CA SER A 218 30.44 17.70 -42.81
C SER A 218 29.81 17.39 -44.17
N ALA A 219 28.52 17.06 -44.16
CA ALA A 219 27.65 16.97 -45.34
C ALA A 219 26.25 17.49 -44.97
N PRO A 220 25.45 17.96 -45.96
CA PRO A 220 24.51 19.06 -45.76
C PRO A 220 23.13 18.62 -45.25
N THR A 221 22.46 19.57 -44.60
CA THR A 221 21.08 19.57 -44.14
C THR A 221 20.10 19.20 -45.26
N GLU A 222 19.41 18.07 -45.12
CA GLU A 222 18.17 17.78 -45.84
C GLU A 222 16.96 18.12 -44.96
N THR A 223 16.06 18.94 -45.51
CA THR A 223 14.80 19.36 -44.91
C THR A 223 13.80 18.20 -44.92
N PRO A 224 13.16 17.83 -43.79
CA PRO A 224 12.10 16.81 -43.80
C PRO A 224 10.77 17.38 -44.34
N PRO A 225 9.94 16.56 -45.01
CA PRO A 225 8.60 16.96 -45.47
C PRO A 225 7.62 17.10 -44.29
N PRO A 226 6.49 17.82 -44.46
CA PRO A 226 5.62 18.17 -43.36
C PRO A 226 4.86 16.95 -42.81
N THR A 227 5.03 16.72 -41.51
CA THR A 227 4.23 15.73 -40.75
C THR A 227 2.82 16.27 -40.50
N THR A 228 1.82 15.53 -40.96
CA THR A 228 0.41 15.78 -40.66
C THR A 228 0.16 15.54 -39.16
N VAL A 229 -0.20 16.59 -38.41
CA VAL A 229 -0.59 16.48 -37.00
C VAL A 229 -2.07 16.05 -36.94
N ILE A 230 -2.33 14.82 -36.51
CA ILE A 230 -3.66 14.39 -36.08
C ILE A 230 -3.82 14.84 -34.63
N GLN A 231 -4.63 15.87 -34.40
CA GLN A 231 -5.07 16.24 -33.06
C GLN A 231 -6.02 15.17 -32.52
N ALA A 232 -5.53 14.33 -31.60
CA ALA A 232 -6.39 13.60 -30.68
C ALA A 232 -6.90 14.59 -29.62
N ARG A 233 -8.22 14.82 -29.60
CA ARG A 233 -8.87 15.60 -28.54
C ARG A 233 -8.80 14.82 -27.24
N ILE A 234 -8.02 15.33 -26.28
CA ILE A 234 -8.13 14.96 -24.87
C ILE A 234 -9.40 15.63 -24.34
N VAL A 235 -10.32 14.83 -23.84
CA VAL A 235 -11.53 15.31 -23.17
C VAL A 235 -11.16 15.44 -21.69
N ASP A 236 -10.93 16.67 -21.25
CA ASP A 236 -10.70 16.99 -19.84
C ASP A 236 -11.95 16.66 -19.02
N TRP A 237 -11.82 15.74 -18.07
CA TRP A 237 -12.78 15.59 -16.97
C TRP A 237 -12.27 16.39 -15.77
N VAL A 238 -12.79 17.61 -15.64
CA VAL A 238 -12.67 18.41 -14.43
C VAL A 238 -13.56 17.79 -13.35
N VAL A 239 -12.95 17.19 -12.33
CA VAL A 239 -13.65 16.80 -11.11
C VAL A 239 -13.73 18.01 -10.19
N LEU A 240 -14.91 18.63 -10.15
CA LEU A 240 -15.29 19.68 -9.22
C LEU A 240 -15.58 19.06 -7.85
N ILE A 241 -14.67 19.24 -6.88
CA ILE A 241 -14.97 18.92 -5.47
C ILE A 241 -15.64 20.15 -4.85
N LEU A 242 -16.96 20.06 -4.66
CA LEU A 242 -17.73 21.03 -3.87
C LEU A 242 -17.42 20.82 -2.39
N TYR A 243 -16.77 21.81 -1.79
CA TYR A 243 -16.75 21.99 -0.33
C TYR A 243 -18.12 22.51 0.10
N LEU A 244 -18.89 21.68 0.81
CA LEU A 244 -19.96 22.16 1.67
C LEU A 244 -19.39 22.30 3.08
N GLY A 245 -19.22 23.55 3.50
CA GLY A 245 -18.98 23.89 4.89
C GLY A 245 -20.24 23.68 5.72
N ASN A 246 -20.04 23.47 7.02
CA ASN A 246 -20.92 24.03 8.01
C ASN A 246 -20.12 24.36 9.27
N ASP A 247 -20.35 25.58 9.73
CA ASP A 247 -19.82 26.23 10.92
C ASP A 247 -20.20 25.51 12.23
N ASP A 248 -19.34 25.64 13.25
CA ASP A 248 -19.71 26.39 14.46
C ASP A 248 -18.54 26.47 15.48
N SER A 249 -17.93 27.66 15.52
CA SER A 249 -17.79 28.51 16.72
C SER A 249 -16.79 28.23 17.87
N VAL A 250 -16.16 29.35 18.29
CA VAL A 250 -15.54 29.70 19.61
C VAL A 250 -14.10 29.17 19.85
N ALA A 251 -13.05 29.95 20.14
CA ALA A 251 -12.84 31.38 20.41
C ALA A 251 -11.40 31.76 20.06
N SER A 252 -11.21 32.96 19.51
CA SER A 252 -9.91 33.62 19.43
C SER A 252 -9.57 34.29 20.77
N ARG A 253 -8.36 34.06 21.29
CA ARG A 253 -7.76 34.89 22.33
C ARG A 253 -6.78 35.86 21.67
N THR A 254 -7.14 37.13 21.74
CA THR A 254 -6.29 38.29 21.47
C THR A 254 -5.12 38.31 22.47
N GLN A 255 -3.88 38.36 22.00
CA GLN A 255 -2.76 38.89 22.77
C GLN A 255 -2.30 40.20 22.12
N VAL A 256 -2.52 41.29 22.85
CA VAL A 256 -1.92 42.60 22.59
C VAL A 256 -0.54 42.60 23.28
N HIS A 257 0.51 42.94 22.55
CA HIS A 257 1.78 43.39 23.14
C HIS A 257 1.97 44.85 22.78
N GLY A 258 1.86 45.71 23.80
CA GLY A 258 2.24 47.11 23.73
C GLY A 258 3.76 47.22 23.85
N ALA A 259 4.37 47.95 22.93
CA ALA A 259 5.72 48.46 23.06
C ALA A 259 5.66 49.82 23.77
N LYS A 260 6.53 49.99 24.77
CA LYS A 260 7.12 51.28 25.14
C LYS A 260 8.42 51.44 24.38
#